data_AF-A0A9N9VEJ8-F1
#
_entry.id   AF-A0A9N9VEJ8-F1
#
_cell.length_a   1.000
_cell.length_b   1.000
_cell.length_c   1.000
_cell.angle_alpha   90.00
_cell.angle_beta   90.00
_cell.angle_gamma   90.00
#
_symmetry.space_group_name_H-M   'P 1'
#
loop_
_entity.id
_entity.type
_entity.pdbx_description
1 polymer ?
#
loop_
_entity_poly.entity_id
_entity_poly.type
_entity_poly.pdbx_seq_one_letter_code
_entity_poly.pdbx_strand_id
1 'polypeptide(L)'
;MTSRMKLRQLLTQSKPPINCRSKSTSTYVNEDNWPKLRGHITLWADFNIGTLTSRYGKLLEMEMEHPEGVAKEKLENLTIHGMKDIKQIIAWNASILEPALQFGQSQLPLQKLRIVHEHTNPHITAASSQTRVDHLIELKDAPTRTLVVGLGATSIKFRGGAHLSRSNQKNKASREENLMRQLAHACDLANSRYGYIQTNDELVACRFSCTGTVWEAEIMPIPMELSGDQGMTTALAIWWMAMLAMPKWEDSDIRPREKMAPLDGQVATKKRKANDDPQASVTDPDGNSGRMAGPSPPSGPNMEVLDTNAGIGGSLNSASHNASFANVPNMGLLDTAAGVGGIPDSASCNAGFPSFSNPGLADNSIGSPEGLNSEFETGIRMSDFVNFVEDVDELQRRQS
;
A
#
# COMPACT_ATOMS: atom_id res chain seq x y z
N MET A 1 -10.96 35.76 -0.55
CA MET A 1 -11.60 34.82 -1.50
C MET A 1 -10.86 33.51 -1.33
N THR A 2 -11.51 32.46 -0.84
CA THR A 2 -10.88 31.13 -0.76
C THR A 2 -10.73 30.58 -2.17
N SER A 3 -9.50 30.20 -2.54
CA SER A 3 -9.26 29.56 -3.84
C SER A 3 -9.91 28.18 -3.85
N ARG A 4 -10.54 27.79 -4.95
CA ARG A 4 -11.06 26.43 -5.15
C ARG A 4 -10.13 25.66 -6.07
N MET A 5 -9.99 24.36 -5.81
CA MET A 5 -9.22 23.47 -6.66
C MET A 5 -9.86 22.08 -6.71
N LYS A 6 -9.55 21.30 -7.74
CA LYS A 6 -9.99 19.89 -7.80
C LYS A 6 -9.21 19.05 -6.81
N LEU A 7 -9.86 18.03 -6.24
CA LEU A 7 -9.20 17.03 -5.39
C LEU A 7 -8.00 16.39 -6.10
N ARG A 8 -8.13 16.08 -7.40
CA ARG A 8 -7.03 15.57 -8.23
C ARG A 8 -5.83 16.49 -8.19
N GLN A 9 -6.03 17.78 -8.44
CA GLN A 9 -4.95 18.78 -8.49
C GLN A 9 -4.22 18.87 -7.15
N LEU A 10 -4.93 18.74 -6.03
CA LEU A 10 -4.34 18.71 -4.69
C LEU A 10 -3.43 17.48 -4.50
N LEU A 11 -3.90 16.31 -4.93
CA LEU A 11 -3.19 15.04 -4.79
C LEU A 11 -2.07 14.85 -5.82
N THR A 12 -2.11 15.52 -6.98
CA THR A 12 -1.14 15.36 -8.07
C THR A 12 -0.06 16.44 -8.12
N GLN A 13 0.12 17.18 -7.02
CA GLN A 13 1.15 18.22 -6.91
C GLN A 13 2.56 17.72 -7.21
N SER A 14 3.32 18.55 -7.93
CA SER A 14 4.72 18.27 -8.24
C SER A 14 5.61 18.35 -7.02
N LYS A 15 6.45 17.33 -6.85
CA LYS A 15 7.48 17.28 -5.81
C LYS A 15 8.84 17.69 -6.38
N PRO A 16 9.62 18.50 -5.66
CA PRO A 16 11.00 18.74 -6.06
C PRO A 16 11.82 17.44 -5.97
N PRO A 17 12.86 17.26 -6.81
CA PRO A 17 13.77 16.13 -6.69
C PRO A 17 14.51 16.18 -5.35
N ILE A 18 14.62 15.03 -4.67
CA ILE A 18 15.21 14.92 -3.34
C ILE A 18 16.52 14.12 -3.42
N ASN A 19 17.62 14.79 -3.10
CA ASN A 19 18.93 14.16 -3.10
C ASN A 19 19.13 13.26 -1.87
N CYS A 20 19.75 12.10 -2.05
CA CYS A 20 20.15 11.22 -0.95
C CYS A 20 21.66 11.11 -0.85
N ARG A 21 22.20 11.51 0.31
CA ARG A 21 23.62 11.39 0.68
C ARG A 21 23.84 10.40 1.82
N SER A 22 22.83 9.59 2.12
CA SER A 22 22.91 8.61 3.20
C SER A 22 24.00 7.58 2.91
N LYS A 23 24.78 7.22 3.92
CA LYS A 23 25.71 6.10 3.83
C LYS A 23 24.98 4.84 4.29
N SER A 24 25.11 3.75 3.54
CA SER A 24 24.50 2.46 3.91
C SER A 24 25.24 1.84 5.09
N THR A 25 24.95 2.24 6.32
CA THR A 25 25.62 1.72 7.52
C THR A 25 24.73 0.92 8.47
N SER A 26 23.45 1.26 8.62
CA SER A 26 22.57 0.49 9.52
C SER A 26 21.95 -0.70 8.79
N THR A 27 22.01 -1.90 9.37
CA THR A 27 21.20 -3.05 8.95
C THR A 27 19.76 -2.89 9.48
N TYR A 28 18.77 -3.45 8.78
CA TYR A 28 17.43 -3.61 9.35
C TYR A 28 17.47 -4.76 10.34
N VAL A 29 16.67 -4.66 11.41
CA VAL A 29 16.51 -5.76 12.35
C VAL A 29 15.90 -6.93 11.58
N ASN A 30 16.52 -8.10 11.67
CA ASN A 30 15.93 -9.33 11.17
C ASN A 30 15.33 -10.03 12.38
N GLU A 31 14.02 -9.92 12.56
CA GLU A 31 13.33 -10.68 13.59
C GLU A 31 12.79 -11.98 12.97
N ASP A 32 13.09 -13.09 13.63
CA ASP A 32 12.70 -14.43 13.16
C ASP A 32 11.19 -14.67 13.25
N ASN A 33 10.48 -13.90 14.08
CA ASN A 33 9.04 -13.96 14.32
C ASN A 33 8.21 -13.20 13.26
N TRP A 34 8.81 -12.34 12.44
CA TRP A 34 8.05 -11.62 11.41
C TRP A 34 7.57 -12.55 10.31
N PRO A 35 6.41 -12.27 9.69
CA PRO A 35 5.87 -13.06 8.59
C PRO A 35 6.92 -13.35 7.52
N LYS A 36 6.99 -14.59 7.05
CA LYS A 36 7.88 -14.99 5.96
C LYS A 36 7.12 -14.85 4.65
N LEU A 37 7.52 -13.90 3.81
CA LEU A 37 7.00 -13.73 2.46
C LEU A 37 7.61 -14.84 1.59
N ARG A 38 6.88 -15.92 1.33
CA ARG A 38 7.43 -17.15 0.70
C ARG A 38 7.71 -16.99 -0.81
N GLY A 39 8.45 -15.95 -1.21
CA GLY A 39 8.81 -15.67 -2.60
C GLY A 39 7.68 -15.07 -3.45
N HIS A 40 6.53 -14.74 -2.86
CA HIS A 40 5.37 -14.19 -3.56
C HIS A 40 5.30 -12.67 -3.40
N ILE A 41 6.36 -11.96 -3.78
CA ILE A 41 6.28 -10.52 -4.03
C ILE A 41 5.98 -10.35 -5.51
N THR A 42 4.77 -9.91 -5.83
CA THR A 42 4.28 -9.73 -7.22
C THR A 42 3.92 -8.29 -7.49
N LEU A 43 3.80 -7.91 -8.76
CA LEU A 43 3.35 -6.57 -9.13
C LEU A 43 1.84 -6.44 -8.86
N TRP A 44 1.43 -5.36 -8.20
CA TRP A 44 0.02 -5.02 -8.00
C TRP A 44 -0.56 -4.35 -9.26
N ALA A 45 -0.70 -5.12 -10.34
CA ALA A 45 -1.02 -4.60 -11.69
C ALA A 45 -2.27 -3.70 -11.73
N ASP A 46 -3.30 -4.03 -10.96
CA ASP A 46 -4.55 -3.28 -10.95
C ASP A 46 -4.46 -1.94 -10.21
N PHE A 47 -3.39 -1.71 -9.44
CA PHE A 47 -3.13 -0.46 -8.73
C PHE A 47 -2.50 0.58 -9.67
N ASN A 48 -3.26 1.01 -10.67
CA ASN A 48 -2.85 1.98 -11.68
C ASN A 48 -3.85 3.13 -11.86
N ILE A 49 -3.44 4.19 -12.56
CA ILE A 49 -4.24 5.41 -12.74
C ILE A 49 -5.56 5.18 -13.50
N GLY A 50 -5.58 4.20 -14.41
CA GLY A 50 -6.78 3.83 -15.16
C GLY A 50 -7.86 3.26 -14.24
N THR A 51 -7.50 2.28 -13.42
CA THR A 51 -8.40 1.69 -12.42
C THR A 51 -8.87 2.73 -11.40
N LEU A 52 -7.96 3.57 -10.90
CA LEU A 52 -8.29 4.66 -9.99
C LEU A 52 -9.30 5.63 -10.61
N THR A 53 -9.04 6.11 -11.83
CA THR A 53 -9.90 7.07 -12.52
C THR A 53 -11.26 6.45 -12.85
N SER A 54 -11.31 5.16 -13.21
CA SER A 54 -12.58 4.46 -13.43
C SER A 54 -13.44 4.39 -12.17
N ARG A 55 -12.83 4.25 -10.98
CA ARG A 55 -13.58 4.11 -9.72
C ARG A 55 -13.89 5.42 -9.02
N TYR A 56 -12.91 6.32 -8.97
CA TYR A 56 -12.97 7.55 -8.17
C TYR A 56 -12.82 8.80 -9.03
N GLY A 57 -12.86 8.69 -10.37
CA GLY A 57 -12.68 9.82 -11.28
C GLY A 57 -13.62 10.98 -10.98
N LYS A 58 -14.93 10.71 -10.80
CA LYS A 58 -15.91 11.73 -10.44
C LYS A 58 -15.52 12.48 -9.15
N LEU A 59 -15.16 11.76 -8.09
CA LEU A 59 -14.72 12.33 -6.81
C LEU A 59 -13.44 13.16 -6.96
N LEU A 60 -12.48 12.68 -7.76
CA LEU A 60 -11.22 13.38 -8.05
C LEU A 60 -11.43 14.69 -8.82
N GLU A 61 -12.48 14.78 -9.64
CA GLU A 61 -12.83 16.00 -10.38
C GLU A 61 -13.65 17.01 -9.57
N MET A 62 -14.10 16.65 -8.36
CA MET A 62 -14.85 17.58 -7.51
C MET A 62 -13.96 18.71 -6.99
N GLU A 63 -14.53 19.90 -6.93
CA GLU A 63 -13.88 21.06 -6.32
C GLU A 63 -13.96 20.99 -4.79
N MET A 64 -12.87 21.37 -4.16
CA MET A 64 -12.76 21.56 -2.72
C MET A 64 -12.12 22.91 -2.42
N GLU A 65 -12.30 23.37 -1.18
CA GLU A 65 -11.59 24.56 -0.69
C GLU A 65 -10.09 24.27 -0.65
N HIS A 66 -9.28 25.17 -1.22
CA HIS A 66 -7.84 25.02 -1.23
C HIS A 66 -7.31 25.17 0.21
N PRO A 67 -6.67 24.14 0.78
CA PRO A 67 -6.01 24.29 2.06
C PRO A 67 -4.84 25.26 1.89
N GLU A 68 -4.92 26.44 2.52
CA GLU A 68 -3.79 27.37 2.57
C GLU A 68 -2.57 26.66 3.19
N GLY A 69 -1.43 26.64 2.48
CA GLY A 69 -0.15 26.31 3.13
C GLY A 69 0.40 24.89 2.96
N VAL A 70 0.06 24.15 1.90
CA VAL A 70 0.93 23.05 1.44
C VAL A 70 2.17 23.64 0.76
N ALA A 71 3.07 24.16 1.59
CA ALA A 71 4.29 24.82 1.15
C ALA A 71 5.25 23.80 0.49
N LYS A 72 5.38 23.87 -0.84
CA LYS A 72 6.38 23.12 -1.62
C LYS A 72 7.80 23.40 -1.10
N GLU A 73 8.00 24.60 -0.58
CA GLU A 73 9.22 25.12 0.04
C GLU A 73 9.75 24.20 1.15
N LYS A 74 8.88 23.40 1.81
CA LYS A 74 9.31 22.44 2.85
C LYS A 74 10.18 21.31 2.30
N LEU A 75 10.02 20.94 1.03
CA LEU A 75 10.83 19.90 0.40
C LEU A 75 11.95 20.48 -0.47
N GLU A 76 11.88 21.77 -0.81
CA GLU A 76 12.94 22.43 -1.54
C GLU A 76 14.23 22.42 -0.72
N ASN A 77 15.32 21.96 -1.32
CA ASN A 77 16.63 21.79 -0.69
C ASN A 77 16.71 20.67 0.36
N LEU A 78 15.68 19.84 0.53
CA LEU A 78 15.77 18.67 1.40
C LEU A 78 16.84 17.70 0.87
N THR A 79 17.83 17.40 1.71
CA THR A 79 18.84 16.38 1.44
C THR A 79 18.71 15.28 2.48
N ILE A 80 18.57 14.04 2.02
CA ILE A 80 18.39 12.87 2.90
C ILE A 80 19.75 12.35 3.34
N HIS A 81 20.05 12.50 4.62
CA HIS A 81 21.22 11.94 5.27
C HIS A 81 20.88 10.62 5.98
N GLY A 82 19.62 10.42 6.37
CA GLY A 82 19.15 9.17 6.93
C GLY A 82 17.63 9.08 7.09
N MET A 83 17.21 8.11 7.89
CA MET A 83 15.79 7.77 8.09
C MET A 83 14.96 8.91 8.70
N LYS A 84 15.58 9.77 9.52
CA LYS A 84 14.90 10.92 10.13
C LYS A 84 14.43 11.92 9.07
N ASP A 85 15.16 12.06 7.97
CA ASP A 85 14.83 13.02 6.92
C ASP A 85 13.67 12.52 6.05
N ILE A 86 13.53 11.19 5.90
CA ILE A 86 12.39 10.58 5.21
C ILE A 86 11.06 10.93 5.90
N LYS A 87 11.07 11.16 7.21
CA LYS A 87 9.88 11.61 7.96
C LYS A 87 9.37 12.96 7.49
N GLN A 88 10.24 13.82 6.96
CA GLN A 88 9.83 15.10 6.39
C GLN A 88 9.01 14.90 5.09
N ILE A 89 9.37 13.89 4.28
CA ILE A 89 8.60 13.50 3.09
C ILE A 89 7.23 12.95 3.51
N ILE A 90 7.20 12.10 4.53
CA ILE A 90 5.96 11.53 5.07
C ILE A 90 5.06 12.64 5.64
N ALA A 91 5.62 13.56 6.42
CA ALA A 91 4.88 14.70 6.99
C ALA A 91 4.31 15.61 5.89
N TRP A 92 5.06 15.83 4.80
CA TRP A 92 4.56 16.57 3.65
C TRP A 92 3.37 15.85 2.99
N ASN A 93 3.47 14.54 2.76
CA ASN A 93 2.34 13.75 2.25
C ASN A 93 1.13 13.86 3.19
N ALA A 94 1.35 13.72 4.50
CA ALA A 94 0.28 13.83 5.50
C ALA A 94 -0.45 15.19 5.41
N SER A 95 0.28 16.29 5.20
CA SER A 95 -0.32 17.63 5.08
C SER A 95 -1.21 17.81 3.84
N ILE A 96 -1.00 17.02 2.77
CA ILE A 96 -1.87 16.99 1.59
C ILE A 96 -3.04 16.03 1.83
N LEU A 97 -2.73 14.87 2.41
CA LEU A 97 -3.68 13.79 2.61
C LEU A 97 -4.78 14.16 3.58
N GLU A 98 -4.48 14.89 4.66
CA GLU A 98 -5.46 15.23 5.69
C GLU A 98 -6.69 15.96 5.12
N PRO A 99 -6.58 17.10 4.41
CA PRO A 99 -7.73 17.74 3.80
C PRO A 99 -8.36 16.90 2.68
N ALA A 100 -7.55 16.16 1.90
CA ALA A 100 -8.04 15.31 0.81
C ALA A 100 -8.89 14.12 1.31
N LEU A 101 -8.52 13.52 2.44
CA LEU A 101 -9.23 12.42 3.06
C LEU A 101 -10.46 12.90 3.81
N GLN A 102 -10.40 14.03 4.50
CA GLN A 102 -11.59 14.67 5.09
C GLN A 102 -12.62 15.01 4.01
N PHE A 103 -12.17 15.57 2.88
CA PHE A 103 -13.02 15.83 1.73
C PHE A 103 -13.60 14.52 1.17
N GLY A 104 -12.76 13.52 0.86
CA GLY A 104 -13.21 12.22 0.36
C GLY A 104 -14.24 11.57 1.29
N GLN A 105 -13.99 11.58 2.59
CA GLN A 105 -14.89 11.06 3.61
C GLN A 105 -16.25 11.78 3.63
N SER A 106 -16.27 13.11 3.49
CA SER A 106 -17.52 13.89 3.45
C SER A 106 -18.44 13.50 2.28
N GLN A 107 -17.84 13.00 1.19
CA GLN A 107 -18.55 12.54 0.00
C GLN A 107 -18.98 11.07 0.10
N LEU A 108 -18.52 10.35 1.11
CA LEU A 108 -18.94 8.97 1.39
C LEU A 108 -20.02 8.94 2.48
N PRO A 109 -20.84 7.89 2.56
CA PRO A 109 -21.77 7.66 3.68
C PRO A 109 -21.04 7.27 4.99
N LEU A 110 -19.85 7.82 5.22
CA LEU A 110 -18.96 7.59 6.37
C LEU A 110 -18.71 8.87 7.18
N GLN A 111 -19.61 9.86 7.05
CA GLN A 111 -19.44 11.22 7.59
C GLN A 111 -19.26 11.30 9.11
N LYS A 112 -19.63 10.25 9.85
CA LYS A 112 -19.57 10.24 11.32
C LYS A 112 -18.20 9.88 11.88
N LEU A 113 -17.34 9.30 11.06
CA LEU A 113 -16.08 8.71 11.51
C LEU A 113 -14.99 9.80 11.49
N ARG A 114 -13.94 9.70 12.31
CA ARG A 114 -12.85 10.70 12.30
C ARG A 114 -11.57 10.11 11.73
N ILE A 115 -11.08 10.64 10.61
CA ILE A 115 -9.77 10.26 10.09
C ILE A 115 -8.67 10.95 10.92
N VAL A 116 -7.66 10.17 11.35
CA VAL A 116 -6.50 10.66 12.09
C VAL A 116 -5.21 10.22 11.42
N HIS A 117 -4.27 11.16 11.34
CA HIS A 117 -2.93 10.98 10.80
C HIS A 117 -1.90 11.03 11.92
N GLU A 118 -1.20 9.93 12.15
CA GLU A 118 -0.09 9.89 13.10
C GLU A 118 1.21 9.63 12.35
N HIS A 119 2.09 10.64 12.26
CA HIS A 119 3.37 10.55 11.55
C HIS A 119 4.59 10.91 12.42
N THR A 120 4.35 11.26 13.70
CA THR A 120 5.41 11.56 14.67
C THR A 120 5.60 10.37 15.60
N ASN A 121 6.32 9.36 15.13
CA ASN A 121 6.60 8.11 15.86
C ASN A 121 5.33 7.36 16.32
N PRO A 122 4.40 7.06 15.41
CA PRO A 122 3.28 6.18 15.73
C PRO A 122 3.76 4.79 16.17
N HIS A 123 2.99 4.17 17.06
CA HIS A 123 3.19 2.80 17.48
C HIS A 123 1.89 2.04 17.28
N ILE A 124 2.00 0.84 16.74
CA ILE A 124 0.88 -0.10 16.66
C ILE A 124 1.05 -1.07 17.83
N THR A 125 0.02 -1.18 18.65
CA THR A 125 0.01 -2.06 19.81
C THR A 125 -1.09 -3.10 19.62
N ALA A 126 -0.73 -4.37 19.62
CA ALA A 126 -1.71 -5.46 19.66
C ALA A 126 -1.28 -6.51 20.69
N ALA A 127 -2.17 -6.75 21.66
CA ALA A 127 -1.94 -7.63 22.80
C ALA A 127 -0.62 -7.32 23.53
N SER A 128 0.39 -8.17 23.36
CA SER A 128 1.72 -8.06 23.99
C SER A 128 2.83 -7.58 23.06
N SER A 129 2.48 -7.24 21.82
CA SER A 129 3.42 -6.82 20.79
C SER A 129 3.24 -5.35 20.44
N GLN A 130 4.36 -4.65 20.28
CA GLN A 130 4.39 -3.26 19.85
C GLN A 130 5.39 -3.13 18.71
N THR A 131 4.97 -2.52 17.62
CA THR A 131 5.86 -2.18 16.52
C THR A 131 5.81 -0.69 16.24
N ARG A 132 6.97 -0.13 15.91
CA ARG A 132 7.09 1.28 15.54
C ARG A 132 6.90 1.43 14.05
N VAL A 133 6.04 2.37 13.66
CA VAL A 133 5.84 2.76 12.27
C VAL A 133 6.18 4.24 12.08
N ASP A 134 6.20 4.70 10.83
CA ASP A 134 6.52 6.11 10.52
C ASP A 134 5.29 6.90 10.10
N HIS A 135 4.23 6.23 9.65
CA HIS A 135 2.92 6.83 9.38
C HIS A 135 1.81 5.84 9.68
N LEU A 136 0.73 6.33 10.25
CA LEU A 136 -0.50 5.60 10.44
C LEU A 136 -1.67 6.50 10.01
N ILE A 137 -2.54 5.96 9.18
CA ILE A 137 -3.83 6.58 8.84
C ILE A 137 -4.90 5.72 9.47
N GLU A 138 -5.66 6.30 10.39
CA GLU A 138 -6.71 5.60 11.14
C GLU A 138 -8.05 6.25 10.94
N LEU A 139 -9.09 5.45 11.13
CA LEU A 139 -10.46 5.86 11.34
C LEU A 139 -10.76 5.68 12.83
N LYS A 140 -10.79 6.78 13.58
CA LYS A 140 -11.07 6.77 15.02
C LYS A 140 -12.57 6.70 15.23
N ASP A 141 -13.02 5.49 15.57
CA ASP A 141 -14.33 5.14 16.12
C ASP A 141 -14.17 4.10 17.23
N ALA A 142 -15.28 3.59 17.76
CA ALA A 142 -15.28 2.39 18.58
C ALA A 142 -15.79 1.21 17.73
N PRO A 143 -14.93 0.34 17.18
CA PRO A 143 -13.47 0.25 17.37
C PRO A 143 -12.62 1.10 16.40
N THR A 144 -11.41 1.50 16.83
CA THR A 144 -10.43 2.19 15.98
C THR A 144 -9.98 1.26 14.86
N ARG A 145 -9.94 1.76 13.63
CA ARG A 145 -9.54 1.00 12.45
C ARG A 145 -8.33 1.63 11.78
N THR A 146 -7.27 0.86 11.59
CA THR A 146 -6.15 1.32 10.76
C THR A 146 -6.51 1.14 9.28
N LEU A 147 -6.38 2.21 8.51
CA LEU A 147 -6.58 2.20 7.06
C LEU A 147 -5.27 1.86 6.34
N VAL A 148 -4.19 2.56 6.67
CA VAL A 148 -2.89 2.44 5.99
C VAL A 148 -1.74 2.54 6.98
N VAL A 149 -0.75 1.66 6.83
CA VAL A 149 0.52 1.68 7.58
C VAL A 149 1.68 2.12 6.69
N GLY A 150 2.50 3.07 7.13
CA GLY A 150 3.66 3.56 6.39
C GLY A 150 4.97 3.36 7.14
N LEU A 151 5.99 2.87 6.42
CA LEU A 151 7.39 2.86 6.86
C LEU A 151 8.24 3.78 5.97
N GLY A 152 9.28 4.38 6.55
CA GLY A 152 10.32 5.07 5.80
C GLY A 152 11.49 4.15 5.45
N ALA A 153 12.20 4.45 4.38
CA ALA A 153 13.52 3.90 4.06
C ALA A 153 14.30 4.91 3.20
N THR A 154 15.63 4.80 3.12
CA THR A 154 16.38 5.56 2.09
C THR A 154 16.45 4.72 0.81
N SER A 155 16.51 5.34 -0.37
CA SER A 155 16.53 4.62 -1.64
C SER A 155 17.80 3.78 -1.87
N ILE A 156 18.84 4.05 -1.08
CA ILE A 156 20.06 3.22 -1.04
C ILE A 156 19.81 1.90 -0.31
N LYS A 157 18.87 1.88 0.65
CA LYS A 157 18.55 0.72 1.48
C LYS A 157 17.43 -0.14 0.93
N PHE A 158 16.54 0.45 0.12
CA PHE A 158 15.36 -0.21 -0.42
C PHE A 158 14.99 0.41 -1.77
N ARG A 159 14.73 -0.44 -2.76
CA ARG A 159 14.16 -0.07 -4.06
C ARG A 159 13.12 -1.11 -4.48
N GLY A 160 11.88 -0.69 -4.68
CA GLY A 160 10.76 -1.55 -5.07
C GLY A 160 10.96 -2.20 -6.43
N GLY A 161 11.47 -1.45 -7.42
CA GLY A 161 11.75 -2.00 -8.76
C GLY A 161 12.81 -3.10 -8.78
N ALA A 162 13.85 -2.97 -7.94
CA ALA A 162 14.92 -3.98 -7.84
C ALA A 162 14.40 -5.31 -7.27
N HIS A 163 13.42 -5.23 -6.38
CA HIS A 163 12.78 -6.40 -5.77
C HIS A 163 12.02 -7.28 -6.76
N LEU A 164 11.22 -6.66 -7.63
CA LEU A 164 10.45 -7.39 -8.64
C LEU A 164 11.37 -8.18 -9.59
N SER A 165 12.57 -7.67 -9.85
CA SER A 165 13.55 -8.32 -10.73
C SER A 165 14.30 -9.47 -10.06
N ARG A 166 14.40 -9.47 -8.72
CA ARG A 166 15.20 -10.44 -7.94
C ARG A 166 14.41 -11.59 -7.33
N SER A 167 13.07 -11.53 -7.33
CA SER A 167 12.20 -12.52 -6.68
C SER A 167 12.45 -13.98 -7.12
N ASN A 168 13.05 -14.19 -8.29
CA ASN A 168 13.42 -15.52 -8.81
C ASN A 168 14.73 -16.09 -8.25
N GLN A 169 15.52 -15.34 -7.47
CA GLN A 169 16.78 -15.81 -6.91
C GLN A 169 16.56 -16.47 -5.54
N LYS A 170 16.77 -17.79 -5.45
CA LYS A 170 16.56 -18.62 -4.24
C LYS A 170 17.56 -18.37 -3.08
N ASN A 171 18.31 -17.27 -3.10
CA ASN A 171 19.35 -17.01 -2.11
C ASN A 171 18.84 -16.07 -1.01
N LYS A 172 19.32 -16.33 0.23
CA LYS A 172 19.10 -15.63 1.52
C LYS A 172 18.21 -14.38 1.48
N ALA A 173 17.28 -14.31 2.43
CA ALA A 173 16.41 -13.17 2.68
C ALA A 173 17.18 -11.85 2.53
N SER A 174 16.82 -11.10 1.49
CA SER A 174 17.52 -9.87 1.18
C SER A 174 17.24 -8.85 2.29
N ARG A 175 18.16 -7.91 2.49
CA ARG A 175 17.93 -6.77 3.39
C ARG A 175 16.60 -6.07 3.10
N GLU A 176 16.27 -5.99 1.82
CA GLU A 176 15.11 -5.32 1.29
C GLU A 176 13.83 -6.13 1.66
N GLU A 177 13.91 -7.46 1.67
CA GLU A 177 12.83 -8.35 2.12
C GLU A 177 12.52 -8.18 3.60
N ASN A 178 13.53 -7.97 4.45
CA ASN A 178 13.28 -7.73 5.88
C ASN A 178 12.41 -6.50 6.13
N LEU A 179 12.54 -5.43 5.32
CA LEU A 179 11.68 -4.26 5.44
C LEU A 179 10.24 -4.56 5.02
N MET A 180 10.05 -5.39 3.99
CA MET A 180 8.72 -5.87 3.59
C MET A 180 8.09 -6.77 4.67
N ARG A 181 8.89 -7.64 5.30
CA ARG A 181 8.44 -8.48 6.44
C ARG A 181 8.06 -7.62 7.64
N GLN A 182 8.83 -6.56 7.92
CA GLN A 182 8.49 -5.58 8.96
C GLN A 182 7.16 -4.89 8.67
N LEU A 183 6.95 -4.43 7.43
CA LEU A 183 5.70 -3.80 7.03
C LEU A 183 4.53 -4.78 7.12
N ALA A 184 4.71 -6.02 6.66
CA ALA A 184 3.69 -7.08 6.76
C ALA A 184 3.32 -7.35 8.22
N HIS A 185 4.31 -7.46 9.11
CA HIS A 185 4.07 -7.60 10.55
C HIS A 185 3.29 -6.40 11.11
N ALA A 186 3.67 -5.18 10.76
CA ALA A 186 2.96 -3.98 11.22
C ALA A 186 1.52 -3.92 10.70
N CYS A 187 1.29 -4.33 9.46
CA CYS A 187 -0.03 -4.45 8.86
C CYS A 187 -0.90 -5.50 9.57
N ASP A 188 -0.32 -6.64 9.94
CA ASP A 188 -0.98 -7.69 10.74
C ASP A 188 -1.45 -7.16 12.10
N LEU A 189 -0.55 -6.49 12.83
CA LEU A 189 -0.86 -5.91 14.13
C LEU A 189 -1.92 -4.80 14.05
N ALA A 190 -1.94 -4.03 12.95
CA ALA A 190 -2.93 -2.98 12.71
C ALA A 190 -4.27 -3.50 12.17
N ASN A 191 -4.38 -4.80 11.87
CA ASN A 191 -5.47 -5.37 11.10
C ASN A 191 -5.77 -4.58 9.80
N SER A 192 -4.71 -4.21 9.09
CA SER A 192 -4.82 -3.57 7.77
C SER A 192 -4.06 -4.37 6.74
N ARG A 193 -4.67 -4.59 5.58
CA ARG A 193 -3.99 -5.20 4.43
C ARG A 193 -3.16 -4.23 3.58
N TYR A 194 -3.27 -2.92 3.83
CA TYR A 194 -2.63 -1.91 3.01
C TYR A 194 -1.51 -1.21 3.77
N GLY A 195 -0.35 -1.12 3.13
CA GLY A 195 0.75 -0.34 3.66
C GLY A 195 1.64 0.19 2.55
N TYR A 196 2.66 0.95 2.92
CA TYR A 196 3.64 1.44 1.96
C TYR A 196 5.01 1.65 2.57
N ILE A 197 6.02 1.69 1.71
CA ILE A 197 7.39 2.11 2.04
C ILE A 197 7.70 3.40 1.28
N GLN A 198 7.93 4.49 2.01
CA GLN A 198 8.38 5.75 1.43
C GLN A 198 9.90 5.81 1.40
N THR A 199 10.45 6.05 0.22
CA THR A 199 11.85 6.42 0.03
C THR A 199 11.99 7.83 -0.50
N ASN A 200 13.21 8.28 -0.74
CA ASN A 200 13.43 9.57 -1.39
C ASN A 200 13.26 9.54 -2.91
N ASP A 201 13.28 8.35 -3.53
CA ASP A 201 13.15 8.18 -4.99
C ASP A 201 11.74 7.72 -5.39
N GLU A 202 11.06 6.96 -4.52
CA GLU A 202 9.77 6.34 -4.81
C GLU A 202 8.95 6.06 -3.55
N LEU A 203 7.64 5.86 -3.72
CA LEU A 203 6.77 5.19 -2.77
C LEU A 203 6.43 3.81 -3.31
N VAL A 204 6.58 2.76 -2.50
CA VAL A 204 6.15 1.41 -2.86
C VAL A 204 4.85 1.11 -2.11
N ALA A 205 3.73 1.13 -2.83
CA ALA A 205 2.44 0.75 -2.30
C ALA A 205 2.38 -0.78 -2.18
N CYS A 206 1.84 -1.30 -1.08
CA CYS A 206 1.82 -2.72 -0.75
C CYS A 206 0.40 -3.16 -0.37
N ARG A 207 -0.01 -4.32 -0.90
CA ARG A 207 -1.18 -5.07 -0.47
C ARG A 207 -0.73 -6.43 0.04
N PHE A 208 -1.12 -6.80 1.25
CA PHE A 208 -0.78 -8.06 1.88
C PHE A 208 -1.98 -9.01 1.90
N SER A 209 -1.73 -10.27 1.55
CA SER A 209 -2.67 -11.39 1.71
C SER A 209 -2.05 -12.49 2.54
N CYS A 210 -2.91 -13.25 3.22
CA CYS A 210 -2.46 -14.45 3.91
C CYS A 210 -3.44 -15.61 3.74
N THR A 211 -2.88 -16.78 3.47
CA THR A 211 -3.59 -18.07 3.45
C THR A 211 -2.94 -19.01 4.46
N GLY A 212 -3.55 -19.15 5.64
CA GLY A 212 -3.02 -19.98 6.73
C GLY A 212 -1.79 -19.36 7.39
N THR A 213 -0.59 -19.82 7.03
CA THR A 213 0.69 -19.25 7.48
C THR A 213 1.52 -18.69 6.33
N VAL A 214 0.95 -18.70 5.12
CA VAL A 214 1.61 -18.26 3.89
C VAL A 214 1.24 -16.81 3.64
N TRP A 215 2.24 -15.95 3.71
CA TRP A 215 2.11 -14.52 3.44
C TRP A 215 2.58 -14.19 2.03
N GLU A 216 1.80 -13.35 1.36
CA GLU A 216 2.08 -12.82 0.04
C GLU A 216 2.01 -11.29 0.05
N ALA A 217 2.73 -10.67 -0.87
CA ALA A 217 2.70 -9.23 -1.05
C ALA A 217 2.55 -8.88 -2.53
N GLU A 218 1.65 -7.96 -2.83
CA GLU A 218 1.57 -7.28 -4.11
C GLU A 218 2.07 -5.85 -3.94
N ILE A 219 2.99 -5.43 -4.80
CA ILE A 219 3.62 -4.11 -4.70
C ILE A 219 3.46 -3.29 -5.98
N MET A 220 3.30 -1.98 -5.85
CA MET A 220 3.37 -1.02 -6.94
C MET A 220 4.36 0.10 -6.60
N PRO A 221 5.55 0.10 -7.22
CA PRO A 221 6.49 1.22 -7.10
C PRO A 221 5.97 2.46 -7.85
N ILE A 222 6.01 3.61 -7.19
CA ILE A 222 5.51 4.89 -7.68
C ILE A 222 6.64 5.93 -7.55
N PRO A 223 7.24 6.36 -8.66
CA PRO A 223 8.32 7.34 -8.62
C PRO A 223 7.88 8.67 -8.02
N MET A 224 8.77 9.31 -7.27
CA MET A 224 8.49 10.57 -6.57
C MET A 224 8.32 11.75 -7.51
N GLU A 225 8.92 11.69 -8.70
CA GLU A 225 8.87 12.72 -9.74
C GLU A 225 7.53 12.77 -10.50
N LEU A 226 6.69 11.75 -10.38
CA LEU A 226 5.38 11.74 -11.05
C LEU A 226 4.49 12.85 -10.49
N SER A 227 3.88 13.61 -11.40
CA SER A 227 2.96 14.71 -11.08
C SER A 227 1.98 14.96 -12.22
N GLY A 228 0.97 15.81 -11.95
CA GLY A 228 -0.07 16.13 -12.91
C GLY A 228 -1.18 15.09 -13.01
N ASP A 229 -2.22 15.42 -13.78
CA ASP A 229 -3.52 14.74 -13.70
C ASP A 229 -3.53 13.29 -14.19
N GLN A 230 -2.52 12.91 -14.98
CA GLN A 230 -2.36 11.58 -15.56
C GLN A 230 -1.38 10.69 -14.77
N GLY A 231 -0.67 11.26 -13.78
CA GLY A 231 0.32 10.54 -12.97
C GLY A 231 -0.30 9.91 -11.72
N MET A 232 0.08 8.67 -11.42
CA MET A 232 -0.10 8.13 -10.07
C MET A 232 0.97 8.77 -9.17
N THR A 233 0.65 9.85 -8.47
CA THR A 233 1.59 10.43 -7.50
C THR A 233 1.56 9.67 -6.19
N THR A 234 2.60 9.85 -5.38
CA THR A 234 2.68 9.23 -4.05
C THR A 234 1.54 9.65 -3.10
N ALA A 235 1.12 10.91 -3.10
CA ALA A 235 -0.03 11.36 -2.29
C ALA A 235 -1.34 10.76 -2.80
N LEU A 236 -1.55 10.72 -4.12
CA LEU A 236 -2.71 10.09 -4.73
C LEU A 236 -2.78 8.58 -4.42
N ALA A 237 -1.64 7.90 -4.43
CA ALA A 237 -1.56 6.48 -4.09
C ALA A 237 -1.90 6.19 -2.63
N ILE A 238 -1.37 6.98 -1.68
CA ILE A 238 -1.70 6.82 -0.26
C ILE A 238 -3.19 7.11 -0.02
N TRP A 239 -3.72 8.17 -0.63
CA TRP A 239 -5.14 8.49 -0.59
C TRP A 239 -5.97 7.32 -1.12
N TRP A 240 -5.60 6.74 -2.27
CA TRP A 240 -6.33 5.64 -2.86
C TRP A 240 -6.31 4.39 -1.98
N MET A 241 -5.17 4.01 -1.38
CA MET A 241 -5.11 2.90 -0.42
C MET A 241 -6.04 3.13 0.77
N ALA A 242 -6.09 4.35 1.31
CA ALA A 242 -7.01 4.69 2.39
C ALA A 242 -8.48 4.57 1.92
N MET A 243 -8.81 5.05 0.71
CA MET A 243 -10.15 4.90 0.13
C MET A 243 -10.52 3.43 -0.15
N LEU A 244 -9.56 2.56 -0.46
CA LEU A 244 -9.78 1.11 -0.59
C LEU A 244 -9.95 0.41 0.77
N ALA A 245 -9.41 1.00 1.83
CA ALA A 245 -9.52 0.53 3.20
C ALA A 245 -10.81 1.01 3.89
N MET A 246 -11.48 2.05 3.39
CA MET A 246 -12.68 2.61 4.01
C MET A 246 -13.95 1.76 3.89
N PRO A 247 -14.27 1.12 2.74
CA PRO A 247 -15.44 0.24 2.63
C PRO A 247 -15.38 -0.88 3.66
N LYS A 248 -16.57 -1.37 4.08
CA LYS A 248 -16.84 -2.50 4.99
C LYS A 248 -15.67 -2.93 5.88
N TRP A 249 -15.83 -2.75 7.18
CA TRP A 249 -14.83 -3.17 8.16
C TRP A 249 -14.40 -4.63 7.99
N GLU A 250 -15.31 -5.51 7.57
CA GLU A 250 -14.98 -6.90 7.28
C GLU A 250 -13.97 -7.02 6.13
N ASP A 251 -14.02 -6.14 5.14
CA ASP A 251 -13.17 -6.29 3.97
C ASP A 251 -11.73 -5.84 4.21
N SER A 252 -11.40 -5.00 5.21
CA SER A 252 -10.02 -4.52 5.42
C SER A 252 -9.04 -5.58 5.93
N ASP A 253 -9.55 -6.67 6.50
CA ASP A 253 -8.71 -7.69 7.12
C ASP A 253 -7.77 -8.34 6.10
N ILE A 254 -6.63 -8.79 6.60
CA ILE A 254 -5.72 -9.63 5.83
C ILE A 254 -6.39 -10.98 5.61
N ARG A 255 -6.65 -11.31 4.35
CA ARG A 255 -7.39 -12.50 3.92
C ARG A 255 -6.67 -13.19 2.77
N PRO A 256 -7.09 -14.41 2.38
CA PRO A 256 -6.62 -15.03 1.16
C PRO A 256 -6.91 -14.14 -0.05
N ARG A 257 -5.97 -14.09 -1.00
CA ARG A 257 -6.03 -13.23 -2.19
C ARG A 257 -7.32 -13.42 -2.97
N GLU A 258 -7.78 -14.65 -3.11
CA GLU A 258 -9.01 -15.03 -3.83
C GLU A 258 -10.30 -14.53 -3.18
N LYS A 259 -10.24 -14.12 -1.90
CA LYS A 259 -11.38 -13.52 -1.18
C LYS A 259 -11.35 -11.99 -1.21
N MET A 260 -10.30 -11.39 -1.75
CA MET A 260 -10.22 -9.94 -1.91
C MET A 260 -11.00 -9.49 -3.15
N ALA A 261 -11.71 -8.38 -3.05
CA ALA A 261 -12.40 -7.80 -4.19
C ALA A 261 -11.37 -7.35 -5.25
N PRO A 262 -11.52 -7.75 -6.53
CA PRO A 262 -10.66 -7.25 -7.59
C PRO A 262 -10.84 -5.74 -7.76
N LEU A 263 -9.78 -5.03 -8.16
CA LEU A 263 -9.84 -3.57 -8.34
C LEU A 263 -10.38 -3.16 -9.71
N ASP A 264 -10.31 -4.01 -10.72
CA ASP A 264 -10.81 -3.70 -12.06
C ASP A 264 -12.33 -3.93 -12.20
N GLY A 265 -12.99 -4.49 -11.16
CA GLY A 265 -14.41 -4.81 -11.23
C GLY A 265 -14.74 -5.94 -12.20
N GLN A 266 -13.74 -6.58 -12.82
CA GLN A 266 -13.96 -7.80 -13.56
C GLN A 266 -14.22 -8.90 -12.54
N VAL A 267 -15.50 -9.16 -12.29
CA VAL A 267 -15.93 -10.39 -11.63
C VAL A 267 -15.30 -11.50 -12.46
N ALA A 268 -14.32 -12.21 -11.88
CA ALA A 268 -13.64 -13.31 -12.53
C ALA A 268 -14.73 -14.22 -13.09
N THR A 269 -14.97 -14.11 -14.41
CA THR A 269 -15.94 -14.94 -15.10
C THR A 269 -15.32 -16.31 -14.99
N LYS A 270 -15.80 -17.06 -14.00
CA LYS A 270 -15.35 -18.40 -13.68
C LYS A 270 -15.44 -19.12 -15.00
N LYS A 271 -14.31 -19.33 -15.68
CA LYS A 271 -14.23 -20.13 -16.90
C LYS A 271 -14.83 -21.46 -16.49
N ARG A 272 -16.13 -21.64 -16.77
CA ARG A 272 -16.77 -22.93 -16.68
C ARG A 272 -15.88 -23.77 -17.58
N LYS A 273 -15.11 -24.69 -17.00
CA LYS A 273 -14.59 -25.83 -17.74
C LYS A 273 -15.84 -26.42 -18.38
N ALA A 274 -16.03 -26.14 -19.66
CA ALA A 274 -16.76 -27.04 -20.51
C ALA A 274 -15.97 -28.33 -20.40
N ASN A 275 -16.42 -29.22 -19.50
CA ASN A 275 -16.08 -30.61 -19.64
C ASN A 275 -16.83 -31.04 -20.89
N ASP A 276 -16.04 -31.29 -21.92
CA ASP A 276 -16.41 -32.01 -23.11
C ASP A 276 -17.09 -33.33 -22.73
N ASP A 277 -18.38 -33.44 -23.03
CA ASP A 277 -18.95 -34.66 -23.57
C ASP A 277 -19.19 -34.39 -25.06
N PRO A 278 -18.57 -35.18 -25.95
CA PRO A 278 -19.30 -35.63 -27.12
C PRO A 278 -19.11 -37.13 -27.35
N GLN A 279 -20.19 -37.88 -27.11
CA GLN A 279 -20.42 -39.13 -27.85
C GLN A 279 -21.08 -38.82 -29.21
N ALA A 280 -20.77 -39.71 -30.16
CA ALA A 280 -21.41 -39.96 -31.45
C ALA A 280 -20.79 -39.30 -32.71
N SER A 281 -19.81 -40.03 -33.23
CA SER A 281 -19.60 -40.43 -34.62
C SER A 281 -20.66 -40.03 -35.67
N VAL A 282 -20.21 -39.38 -36.75
CA VAL A 282 -20.63 -39.70 -38.13
C VAL A 282 -19.40 -39.55 -39.05
N THR A 283 -19.13 -40.61 -39.79
CA THR A 283 -18.19 -40.77 -40.90
C THR A 283 -18.67 -40.04 -42.15
N ASP A 284 -17.76 -39.38 -42.90
CA ASP A 284 -17.38 -39.78 -44.28
C ASP A 284 -16.52 -38.71 -45.01
N PRO A 285 -15.85 -39.10 -46.13
CA PRO A 285 -14.55 -38.58 -46.52
C PRO A 285 -14.58 -37.63 -47.75
N ASP A 286 -13.37 -37.29 -48.19
CA ASP A 286 -12.98 -36.70 -49.48
C ASP A 286 -13.02 -35.16 -49.59
N GLY A 287 -11.89 -34.57 -49.99
CA GLY A 287 -11.93 -33.20 -50.50
C GLY A 287 -10.67 -32.34 -50.50
N ASN A 288 -9.56 -32.85 -51.05
CA ASN A 288 -8.77 -32.12 -52.05
C ASN A 288 -8.01 -30.80 -51.70
N SER A 289 -6.68 -30.91 -51.87
CA SER A 289 -5.71 -29.95 -52.47
C SER A 289 -5.90 -28.43 -52.35
N GLY A 290 -4.85 -27.74 -51.90
CA GLY A 290 -4.74 -26.29 -52.14
C GLY A 290 -3.50 -25.62 -51.55
N ARG A 291 -2.30 -25.99 -52.00
CA ARG A 291 -1.08 -25.16 -51.84
C ARG A 291 -1.30 -23.79 -52.47
N MET A 292 -1.07 -22.70 -51.73
CA MET A 292 -0.47 -21.48 -52.29
C MET A 292 0.41 -20.80 -51.26
N ALA A 293 1.70 -20.71 -51.61
CA ALA A 293 2.68 -19.87 -50.94
C ALA A 293 2.42 -18.41 -51.33
N GLY A 294 2.37 -17.52 -50.34
CA GLY A 294 2.32 -16.07 -50.50
C GLY A 294 3.56 -15.41 -49.88
N PRO A 295 4.00 -14.26 -50.43
CA PRO A 295 5.40 -13.86 -50.43
C PRO A 295 5.86 -13.10 -49.17
N SER A 296 7.16 -13.18 -48.94
CA SER A 296 7.91 -12.44 -47.93
C SER A 296 7.79 -10.92 -48.09
N PRO A 297 7.76 -10.14 -46.99
CA PRO A 297 7.85 -8.69 -47.04
C PRO A 297 9.31 -8.21 -47.30
N PRO A 298 9.50 -7.04 -47.93
CA PRO A 298 10.81 -6.50 -48.26
C PRO A 298 11.52 -5.91 -47.03
N SER A 299 12.82 -6.21 -46.98
CA SER A 299 13.81 -5.68 -46.05
C SER A 299 13.98 -4.17 -46.25
N GLY A 300 13.65 -3.37 -45.23
CA GLY A 300 13.99 -1.94 -45.14
C GLY A 300 15.35 -1.73 -44.44
N PRO A 301 16.04 -0.60 -44.71
CA PRO A 301 17.47 -0.45 -44.45
C PRO A 301 17.84 -0.10 -43.02
N ASN A 302 19.06 -0.54 -42.66
CA ASN A 302 19.85 -0.20 -41.48
C ASN A 302 19.76 1.28 -41.11
N MET A 303 19.37 1.55 -39.86
CA MET A 303 19.56 2.85 -39.24
C MET A 303 20.96 2.87 -38.60
N GLU A 304 21.81 3.77 -39.10
CA GLU A 304 23.16 4.03 -38.59
C GLU A 304 23.12 4.41 -37.10
N VAL A 305 23.98 3.74 -36.33
CA VAL A 305 24.33 4.12 -34.96
C VAL A 305 25.29 5.29 -35.06
N LEU A 306 24.81 6.50 -34.75
CA LEU A 306 25.67 7.67 -34.51
C LEU A 306 26.25 7.57 -33.10
N ASP A 307 27.48 7.08 -33.04
CA ASP A 307 28.40 7.27 -31.91
C ASP A 307 28.77 8.76 -31.80
N THR A 308 28.32 9.43 -30.74
CA THR A 308 28.95 10.68 -30.28
C THR A 308 29.66 10.45 -28.96
N ASN A 309 30.92 10.06 -29.08
CA ASN A 309 31.95 10.20 -28.07
C ASN A 309 32.42 11.67 -28.02
N ALA A 310 32.22 12.33 -26.88
CA ALA A 310 33.00 13.48 -26.42
C ALA A 310 33.01 13.40 -24.88
N GLY A 311 34.11 13.23 -24.15
CA GLY A 311 35.51 13.45 -24.49
C GLY A 311 36.06 14.74 -23.89
N ILE A 312 35.82 15.01 -22.60
CA ILE A 312 36.57 16.00 -21.78
C ILE A 312 36.63 15.37 -20.36
N GLY A 313 37.75 15.01 -19.75
CA GLY A 313 39.10 15.56 -19.85
C GLY A 313 39.35 16.49 -18.66
N GLY A 314 39.54 15.93 -17.46
CA GLY A 314 39.82 16.72 -16.25
C GLY A 314 40.39 15.86 -15.13
N SER A 315 41.72 15.84 -15.05
CA SER A 315 42.53 15.07 -14.12
C SER A 315 43.00 15.93 -12.94
N LEU A 316 43.33 15.25 -11.84
CA LEU A 316 44.16 15.66 -10.69
C LEU A 316 43.54 16.62 -9.64
N ASN A 317 43.27 16.11 -8.43
CA ASN A 317 44.28 16.16 -7.38
C ASN A 317 43.87 15.40 -6.10
N SER A 318 44.86 14.66 -5.62
CA SER A 318 44.99 13.99 -4.33
C SER A 318 45.00 14.95 -3.14
N ALA A 319 44.34 14.58 -2.04
CA ALA A 319 44.78 14.95 -0.69
C ALA A 319 44.26 13.93 0.33
N SER A 320 45.20 13.12 0.81
CA SER A 320 45.14 12.31 2.01
C SER A 320 44.95 13.16 3.26
N HIS A 321 44.00 12.81 4.12
CA HIS A 321 44.08 13.17 5.54
C HIS A 321 43.77 11.95 6.41
N ASN A 322 44.82 11.50 7.10
CA ASN A 322 44.77 10.71 8.32
C ASN A 322 44.01 11.50 9.40
N ALA A 323 43.09 10.83 10.08
CA ALA A 323 42.69 11.19 11.45
C ALA A 323 42.31 9.91 12.20
N SER A 324 43.31 9.41 12.93
CA SER A 324 43.20 8.55 14.11
C SER A 324 42.58 9.31 15.30
N PHE A 325 42.26 8.57 16.39
CA PHE A 325 41.61 8.93 17.66
C PHE A 325 40.09 8.69 17.69
N ALA A 326 39.49 8.05 18.70
CA ALA A 326 39.97 7.49 19.96
C ALA A 326 38.99 6.40 20.45
N ASN A 327 39.54 5.42 21.18
CA ASN A 327 38.82 4.44 21.97
C ASN A 327 37.91 5.11 23.01
N VAL A 328 36.69 4.59 23.15
CA VAL A 328 35.79 4.84 24.30
C VAL A 328 35.29 3.47 24.79
N PRO A 329 35.23 3.24 26.12
CA PRO A 329 35.33 1.90 26.68
C PRO A 329 34.01 1.14 26.71
N ASN A 330 34.21 -0.17 26.63
CA ASN A 330 33.30 -1.29 26.84
C ASN A 330 32.56 -1.15 28.20
N MET A 331 31.23 -1.01 28.18
CA MET A 331 30.38 -1.11 29.37
C MET A 331 29.70 -2.48 29.35
N GLY A 332 29.98 -3.25 30.39
CA GLY A 332 29.63 -4.66 30.50
C GLY A 332 28.13 -4.94 30.47
N LEU A 333 27.78 -5.99 29.72
CA LEU A 333 26.52 -6.71 29.88
C LEU A 333 26.70 -7.74 31.00
N LEU A 334 25.86 -7.65 32.02
CA LEU A 334 25.66 -8.72 32.99
C LEU A 334 24.69 -9.74 32.39
N ASP A 335 25.18 -10.97 32.27
CA ASP A 335 24.40 -12.18 32.06
C ASP A 335 23.50 -12.43 33.27
N THR A 336 22.20 -12.61 33.03
CA THR A 336 21.38 -13.48 33.87
C THR A 336 20.42 -14.28 32.99
N ALA A 337 20.80 -15.53 32.73
CA ALA A 337 19.96 -16.54 32.12
C ALA A 337 19.21 -17.33 33.20
N ALA A 338 17.88 -17.33 33.09
CA ALA A 338 16.92 -18.35 33.58
C ALA A 338 15.58 -17.91 32.98
N GLY A 339 14.78 -18.69 32.26
CA GLY A 339 14.58 -20.12 32.15
C GLY A 339 13.13 -20.29 31.68
N VAL A 340 12.76 -21.50 31.30
CA VAL A 340 11.41 -21.93 30.83
C VAL A 340 11.13 -21.67 29.35
N GLY A 341 11.49 -22.68 28.56
CA GLY A 341 11.01 -22.86 27.21
C GLY A 341 9.54 -23.26 27.19
N GLY A 342 8.76 -22.49 26.45
CA GLY A 342 7.54 -22.90 25.79
C GLY A 342 7.57 -22.22 24.43
N ILE A 343 7.58 -22.99 23.34
CA ILE A 343 7.39 -22.44 21.99
C ILE A 343 5.89 -22.22 21.84
N PRO A 344 5.38 -20.97 21.74
CA PRO A 344 4.02 -20.78 21.28
C PRO A 344 4.01 -20.93 19.76
N ASP A 345 3.26 -21.91 19.26
CA ASP A 345 2.85 -21.97 17.86
C ASP A 345 2.05 -20.71 17.54
N SER A 346 2.68 -19.76 16.85
CA SER A 346 2.05 -18.55 16.33
C SER A 346 1.28 -18.90 15.05
N ALA A 347 0.13 -19.55 15.23
CA ALA A 347 -0.88 -19.62 14.18
C ALA A 347 -1.68 -18.31 14.19
N SER A 348 -1.36 -17.37 13.30
CA SER A 348 -2.25 -16.26 13.01
C SER A 348 -2.21 -15.87 11.55
N CYS A 349 -3.24 -16.31 10.84
CA CYS A 349 -4.02 -15.46 9.95
C CYS A 349 -5.47 -15.67 10.38
N ASN A 350 -5.89 -14.90 11.39
CA ASN A 350 -7.22 -14.87 12.02
C ASN A 350 -7.96 -16.23 12.04
N ALA A 351 -7.57 -17.12 12.96
CA ALA A 351 -8.54 -18.05 13.51
C ALA A 351 -9.53 -17.19 14.32
N GLY A 352 -10.74 -16.99 13.79
CA GLY A 352 -11.73 -16.10 14.38
C GLY A 352 -11.87 -16.33 15.88
N PHE A 353 -11.56 -15.30 16.67
CA PHE A 353 -11.83 -15.32 18.10
C PHE A 353 -13.36 -15.32 18.30
N PRO A 354 -13.91 -16.23 19.13
CA PRO A 354 -15.28 -16.07 19.59
C PRO A 354 -15.34 -14.83 20.49
N SER A 355 -16.37 -14.02 20.30
CA SER A 355 -16.74 -12.96 21.25
C SER A 355 -16.89 -13.57 22.64
N PHE A 356 -15.95 -13.30 23.55
CA PHE A 356 -16.03 -13.72 24.94
C PHE A 356 -17.04 -12.84 25.67
N SER A 357 -18.28 -13.33 25.77
CA SER A 357 -19.24 -12.86 26.77
C SER A 357 -18.77 -13.36 28.15
N ASN A 358 -18.43 -12.44 29.03
CA ASN A 358 -18.01 -12.74 30.40
C ASN A 358 -19.22 -13.23 31.22
N PRO A 359 -19.18 -14.42 31.88
CA PRO A 359 -20.25 -14.83 32.77
C PRO A 359 -19.93 -14.44 34.22
N GLY A 360 -20.93 -13.85 34.89
CA GLY A 360 -21.11 -14.01 36.33
C GLY A 360 -20.55 -12.92 37.25
N LEU A 361 -21.40 -11.94 37.56
CA LEU A 361 -21.52 -11.41 38.92
C LEU A 361 -23.00 -11.21 39.21
N ALA A 362 -23.47 -11.85 40.27
CA ALA A 362 -24.86 -12.01 40.65
C ALA A 362 -25.45 -10.74 41.29
N ASP A 363 -26.75 -10.58 41.04
CA ASP A 363 -27.82 -9.97 41.84
C ASP A 363 -27.62 -8.58 42.49
N ASN A 364 -28.37 -7.62 41.96
CA ASN A 364 -29.51 -7.10 42.72
C ASN A 364 -30.62 -6.59 41.77
N SER A 365 -31.81 -7.15 41.98
CA SER A 365 -33.08 -6.80 41.37
C SER A 365 -33.44 -5.32 41.52
N ILE A 366 -34.05 -4.73 40.48
CA ILE A 366 -35.27 -3.89 40.52
C ILE A 366 -35.67 -3.55 39.07
N GLY A 367 -36.91 -3.89 38.70
CA GLY A 367 -37.74 -3.16 37.72
C GLY A 367 -37.46 -3.34 36.22
N SER A 368 -38.24 -4.20 35.56
CA SER A 368 -38.58 -4.03 34.14
C SER A 368 -39.37 -2.73 33.92
N PRO A 369 -39.26 -2.11 32.73
CA PRO A 369 -40.31 -2.37 31.75
C PRO A 369 -39.81 -2.59 30.32
N GLU A 370 -40.77 -3.11 29.56
CA GLU A 370 -40.75 -3.63 28.20
C GLU A 370 -40.25 -2.67 27.11
N GLY A 371 -39.77 -3.27 26.02
CA GLY A 371 -40.03 -2.80 24.67
C GLY A 371 -38.91 -1.99 24.02
N LEU A 372 -38.17 -2.63 23.11
CA LEU A 372 -38.03 -2.24 21.70
C LEU A 372 -36.96 -3.12 21.04
N ASN A 373 -37.41 -3.99 20.13
CA ASN A 373 -36.55 -4.65 19.15
C ASN A 373 -35.95 -3.59 18.23
N SER A 374 -34.63 -3.57 18.05
CA SER A 374 -34.01 -2.94 16.89
C SER A 374 -33.06 -3.92 16.21
N GLU A 375 -33.59 -4.64 15.23
CA GLU A 375 -32.79 -5.14 14.11
C GLU A 375 -32.28 -3.93 13.32
N PHE A 376 -30.97 -3.73 13.28
CA PHE A 376 -30.31 -2.87 12.30
C PHE A 376 -29.04 -3.58 11.81
N GLU A 377 -29.24 -4.67 11.06
CA GLU A 377 -28.20 -5.18 10.15
C GLU A 377 -28.34 -4.45 8.82
N THR A 378 -27.55 -3.38 8.63
CA THR A 378 -27.41 -2.72 7.33
C THR A 378 -26.16 -3.25 6.63
N GLY A 379 -26.29 -4.43 6.02
CA GLY A 379 -25.28 -4.96 5.10
C GLY A 379 -25.32 -4.23 3.76
N ILE A 380 -24.69 -3.06 3.65
CA ILE A 380 -24.53 -2.30 2.38
C ILE A 380 -23.70 -3.15 1.41
N ARG A 381 -24.17 -3.60 0.25
CA ARG A 381 -23.36 -4.41 -0.70
C ARG A 381 -22.39 -3.53 -1.51
N MET A 382 -21.30 -4.10 -2.02
CA MET A 382 -20.36 -3.40 -2.91
C MET A 382 -21.06 -2.84 -4.18
N SER A 383 -22.16 -3.47 -4.60
CA SER A 383 -23.06 -2.96 -5.63
C SER A 383 -23.69 -1.62 -5.26
N ASP A 384 -23.97 -1.39 -3.98
CA ASP A 384 -24.62 -0.17 -3.50
C ASP A 384 -23.64 1.02 -3.52
N PHE A 385 -22.33 0.76 -3.52
CA PHE A 385 -21.30 1.80 -3.68
C PHE A 385 -21.09 2.19 -5.15
N VAL A 386 -21.22 1.24 -6.08
CA VAL A 386 -21.24 1.53 -7.53
C VAL A 386 -22.55 2.25 -7.88
N ASN A 387 -23.68 1.79 -7.34
CA ASN A 387 -24.96 2.47 -7.46
C ASN A 387 -24.97 3.83 -6.75
N PHE A 388 -24.20 4.03 -5.68
CA PHE A 388 -24.06 5.34 -5.01
C PHE A 388 -23.41 6.38 -5.93
N VAL A 389 -22.42 6.00 -6.76
CA VAL A 389 -21.86 6.91 -7.76
C VAL A 389 -22.92 7.33 -8.80
N GLU A 390 -23.82 6.39 -9.16
CA GLU A 390 -24.97 6.65 -10.03
C GLU A 390 -26.10 7.45 -9.33
N ASP A 391 -26.34 7.23 -8.03
CA ASP A 391 -27.33 7.97 -7.23
C ASP A 391 -26.88 9.40 -6.93
N VAL A 392 -25.56 9.66 -6.85
CA VAL A 392 -25.03 11.02 -6.78
C VAL A 392 -25.30 11.77 -8.09
N ASP A 393 -25.34 11.11 -9.25
CA ASP A 393 -25.80 11.72 -10.52
C ASP A 393 -27.31 12.02 -10.51
N GLU A 394 -28.12 11.13 -9.93
CA GLU A 394 -29.57 11.31 -9.77
C GLU A 394 -29.89 12.47 -8.79
N LEU A 395 -29.17 12.57 -7.67
CA LEU A 395 -29.31 13.64 -6.68
C LEU A 395 -28.85 15.00 -7.21
N GLN A 396 -27.76 15.04 -7.99
CA GLN A 396 -27.31 16.27 -8.64
C GLN A 396 -28.27 16.73 -9.75
N ARG A 397 -28.85 15.80 -10.54
CA ARG A 397 -29.93 16.11 -11.50
C ARG A 397 -31.20 16.66 -10.85
N ARG A 398 -31.44 16.37 -9.57
CA ARG A 398 -32.57 16.92 -8.81
C ARG A 398 -32.29 18.28 -8.18
N GLN A 399 -31.02 18.70 -8.13
CA GLN A 399 -30.59 19.99 -7.56
C GLN A 399 -30.22 21.05 -8.62
N SER A 400 -30.07 20.65 -9.89
CA SER A 400 -30.02 21.52 -11.08
C SER A 400 -31.41 21.73 -11.65
#